data_AF-A0A2V6GTP5-F1
#
_entry.id   AF-A0A2V6GTP5-F1
#
_cell.length_a   1.000
_cell.length_b   1.000
_cell.length_c   1.000
_cell.angle_alpha   90.00
_cell.angle_beta   90.00
_cell.angle_gamma   90.00
#
_symmetry.space_group_name_H-M   'P 1'
#
loop_
_entity.id
_entity.type
_entity.pdbx_description
1 polymer ?
#
loop_
_entity_poly.entity_id
_entity_poly.type
_entity_poly.pdbx_seq_one_letter_code
_entity_poly.pdbx_strand_id
1 'polypeptide(L)'
;MARLHEYQGKAILAANGFEIPRGRAASTADQAVAAAKGLAGGEMGGEVVIKIQAWTTGRAGIGGVAFAKKPDDVRAHAARMLAMKVGQFPVEAVLVEEKIDIEREFFLSFAIDDAARAPVIIFAVGGGSGIEERAASTRRIACDVNCGPLDSAVGEAVASCGLSPVHAAQLAESIQRLFAAARSVEARSLEINPLVLTKGGQFVAADCRITIDDYAVVRHPELGIEIAREFDHPPTALERVAYAVEQNDHRGTFYFAQLATIAAKDSKGLVGFHGAGGGGSMMSMDAIVNAGFTIANFTDTSGNPSASKVYRAARIILAQPDLVGYFGSGSGVASQEQYWSAYGLAKAFWELDLDIPAVIRLGGNTEDRAVDILQRMSKLLRAPVEGYRKTDAPATIAGRFAELVGSAGGTKWKPRAPRMPKFVKNKSATMLPVKGGRVWIDTARWSQIRPAVETHSSGLIVDRAGAPAAALPNEEFANKDSELLACDVECRLAGVEGFYLELDILGLEQLIGGAR
;
A
#
# COMPACT_ATOMS: atom_id res chain seq x y z
N MET A 1 5.70 4.44 6.88
CA MET A 1 7.04 4.74 6.36
C MET A 1 7.48 3.70 5.34
N ALA A 2 8.12 4.17 4.29
CA ALA A 2 8.80 3.41 3.28
C ALA A 2 9.98 2.67 3.92
N ARG A 3 10.15 1.41 3.54
CA ARG A 3 11.13 0.51 4.15
C ARG A 3 12.10 0.03 3.09
N LEU A 4 13.32 -0.22 3.55
CA LEU A 4 14.37 -0.86 2.76
C LEU A 4 14.56 -2.29 3.23
N HIS A 5 14.96 -3.17 2.31
CA HIS A 5 15.49 -4.47 2.69
C HIS A 5 16.87 -4.32 3.38
N GLU A 6 17.25 -5.31 4.19
CA GLU A 6 18.51 -5.29 4.95
C GLU A 6 19.72 -5.06 4.04
N TYR A 7 19.77 -5.70 2.86
CA TYR A 7 20.90 -5.50 1.93
C TYR A 7 21.01 -4.06 1.40
N GLN A 8 19.88 -3.36 1.23
CA GLN A 8 19.86 -1.95 0.80
C GLN A 8 20.30 -1.06 1.96
N GLY A 9 19.81 -1.33 3.18
CA GLY A 9 20.23 -0.61 4.37
C GLY A 9 21.73 -0.76 4.65
N LYS A 10 22.28 -1.96 4.45
CA LYS A 10 23.72 -2.23 4.59
C LYS A 10 24.56 -1.46 3.59
N ALA A 11 24.08 -1.27 2.36
CA ALA A 11 24.77 -0.42 1.38
C ALA A 11 24.86 1.04 1.85
N ILE A 12 23.80 1.57 2.48
CA ILE A 12 23.80 2.92 3.08
C ILE A 12 24.80 3.00 4.25
N LEU A 13 24.80 1.98 5.12
CA LEU A 13 25.76 1.91 6.22
C LEU A 13 27.21 1.87 5.72
N ALA A 14 27.51 1.05 4.72
CA ALA A 14 28.83 0.97 4.11
C ALA A 14 29.26 2.31 3.48
N ALA A 15 28.35 2.98 2.75
CA ALA A 15 28.61 4.31 2.20
C ALA A 15 28.89 5.38 3.27
N ASN A 16 28.42 5.17 4.50
CA ASN A 16 28.67 6.01 5.66
C ASN A 16 29.79 5.47 6.57
N GLY A 17 30.62 4.56 6.06
CA GLY A 17 31.85 4.09 6.70
C GLY A 17 31.69 2.95 7.69
N PHE A 18 30.51 2.33 7.81
CA PHE A 18 30.38 1.11 8.61
C PHE A 18 30.97 -0.09 7.87
N GLU A 19 31.70 -0.94 8.59
CA GLU A 19 32.00 -2.28 8.10
C GLU A 19 30.72 -3.12 8.13
N ILE A 20 30.47 -3.86 7.05
CA ILE A 20 29.35 -4.79 6.92
C ILE A 20 29.87 -6.16 6.49
N PRO A 21 29.15 -7.25 6.79
CA PRO A 21 29.50 -8.56 6.25
C PRO A 21 29.46 -8.52 4.73
N ARG A 22 30.46 -9.12 4.08
CA ARG A 22 30.41 -9.32 2.63
C ARG A 22 29.22 -10.23 2.32
N GLY A 23 28.41 -9.81 1.36
CA GLY A 23 27.23 -10.57 0.96
C GLY A 23 26.55 -10.07 -0.29
N ARG A 24 25.57 -10.85 -0.74
CA ARG A 24 24.76 -10.52 -1.92
C ARG A 24 23.33 -11.05 -1.77
N ALA A 25 22.37 -10.24 -2.23
CA ALA A 25 20.99 -10.69 -2.38
C ALA A 25 20.84 -11.66 -3.57
N ALA A 26 19.94 -12.63 -3.42
CA ALA A 26 19.63 -13.66 -4.40
C ALA A 26 18.13 -13.93 -4.44
N SER A 27 17.57 -13.96 -5.65
CA SER A 27 16.15 -14.26 -5.90
C SER A 27 15.93 -15.72 -6.32
N THR A 28 17.00 -16.49 -6.50
CA THR A 28 16.93 -17.93 -6.79
C THR A 28 17.94 -18.71 -5.95
N ALA A 29 17.68 -20.01 -5.76
CA ALA A 29 18.61 -20.88 -5.07
C ALA A 29 19.97 -20.97 -5.79
N ASP A 30 20.01 -20.91 -7.12
CA ASP A 30 21.25 -20.88 -7.90
C ASP A 30 22.06 -19.61 -7.66
N GLN A 31 21.39 -18.45 -7.63
CA GLN A 31 22.04 -17.19 -7.30
C GLN A 31 22.60 -17.20 -5.87
N ALA A 32 21.88 -17.81 -4.92
CA ALA A 32 22.34 -17.94 -3.54
C ALA A 32 23.61 -18.81 -3.44
N VAL A 33 23.66 -19.93 -4.17
CA VAL A 33 24.87 -20.78 -4.25
C VAL A 33 26.04 -20.02 -4.89
N ALA A 34 25.79 -19.26 -5.96
CA ALA A 34 26.82 -18.45 -6.61
C ALA A 34 27.36 -17.36 -5.67
N ALA A 35 26.49 -16.70 -4.91
CA ALA A 35 26.89 -15.73 -3.89
C ALA A 35 27.78 -16.37 -2.82
N ALA A 36 27.37 -17.53 -2.28
CA ALA A 36 28.15 -18.26 -1.28
C ALA A 36 29.55 -18.66 -1.79
N LYS A 37 29.65 -19.16 -3.05
CA LYS A 37 30.95 -19.51 -3.66
C LYS A 37 31.84 -18.29 -3.85
N GLY A 38 31.27 -17.14 -4.22
CA GLY A 38 32.00 -15.89 -4.38
C GLY A 38 32.62 -15.39 -3.07
N LEU A 39 31.92 -15.55 -1.95
CA LEU A 39 32.43 -15.18 -0.62
C LEU A 39 33.59 -16.07 -0.16
N ALA A 40 33.60 -17.33 -0.59
CA ALA A 40 34.60 -18.32 -0.20
C ALA A 40 35.80 -18.43 -1.17
N GLY A 41 35.90 -17.57 -2.19
CA GLY A 41 37.04 -17.58 -3.13
C GLY A 41 37.02 -18.71 -4.17
N GLY A 42 35.84 -19.29 -4.46
CA GLY A 42 35.65 -20.29 -5.53
C GLY A 42 35.27 -21.69 -5.05
N GLU A 43 35.87 -22.15 -3.94
CA GLU A 43 35.48 -23.38 -3.22
C GLU A 43 34.86 -22.99 -1.88
N MET A 44 33.76 -23.63 -1.47
CA MET A 44 33.05 -23.25 -0.24
C MET A 44 33.81 -23.72 1.01
N GLY A 45 34.86 -22.99 1.38
CA GLY A 45 35.67 -23.23 2.59
C GLY A 45 35.20 -22.47 3.84
N GLY A 46 34.26 -21.51 3.68
CA GLY A 46 33.74 -20.67 4.76
C GLY A 46 32.26 -20.91 5.06
N GLU A 47 31.86 -20.74 6.31
CA GLU A 47 30.47 -20.80 6.75
C GLU A 47 29.74 -19.49 6.38
N VAL A 48 28.56 -19.60 5.77
CA VAL A 48 27.72 -18.47 5.36
C VAL A 48 26.41 -18.45 6.12
N VAL A 49 25.78 -17.27 6.16
CA VAL A 49 24.44 -17.05 6.69
C VAL A 49 23.50 -16.73 5.54
N ILE A 50 22.33 -17.38 5.50
CA ILE A 50 21.24 -17.08 4.57
C ILE A 50 20.09 -16.46 5.37
N LYS A 51 19.65 -15.26 4.99
CA LYS A 51 18.58 -14.50 5.66
C LYS A 51 17.48 -14.09 4.68
N ILE A 52 16.21 -14.30 5.01
CA ILE A 52 15.10 -13.78 4.21
C ILE A 52 15.10 -12.25 4.20
N GLN A 53 14.79 -11.67 3.04
CA GLN A 53 14.57 -10.24 2.90
C GLN A 53 13.08 -9.93 3.06
N ALA A 54 12.68 -9.59 4.27
CA ALA A 54 11.32 -9.26 4.64
C ALA A 54 11.29 -8.08 5.61
N TRP A 55 10.25 -7.24 5.54
CA TRP A 55 10.10 -6.05 6.38
C TRP A 55 9.52 -6.37 7.78
N THR A 56 9.95 -7.49 8.37
CA THR A 56 9.51 -7.97 9.68
C THR A 56 10.70 -8.25 10.60
N THR A 57 10.45 -8.21 11.91
CA THR A 57 11.41 -8.62 12.95
C THR A 57 11.26 -10.12 13.26
N GLY A 58 12.14 -10.67 14.09
CA GLY A 58 12.01 -12.06 14.55
C GLY A 58 12.22 -13.13 13.46
N ARG A 59 12.90 -12.79 12.35
CA ARG A 59 13.12 -13.68 11.20
C ARG A 59 13.70 -15.05 11.57
N ALA A 60 14.58 -15.10 12.57
CA ALA A 60 15.16 -16.35 13.05
C ALA A 60 14.09 -17.30 13.64
N GLY A 61 13.13 -16.77 14.40
CA GLY A 61 12.07 -17.56 15.05
C GLY A 61 11.10 -18.22 14.07
N ILE A 62 10.97 -17.67 12.86
CA ILE A 62 10.16 -18.25 11.77
C ILE A 62 10.99 -19.08 10.79
N GLY A 63 12.26 -19.38 11.10
CA GLY A 63 13.15 -20.15 10.25
C GLY A 63 13.67 -19.39 9.01
N GLY A 64 13.63 -18.07 9.05
CA GLY A 64 14.10 -17.15 8.01
C GLY A 64 15.58 -16.77 8.11
N VAL A 65 16.34 -17.39 9.02
CA VAL A 65 17.81 -17.28 9.13
C VAL A 65 18.38 -18.69 9.26
N ALA A 66 19.42 -19.02 8.49
CA ALA A 66 20.09 -20.33 8.50
C ALA A 66 21.59 -20.20 8.23
N PHE A 67 22.37 -21.14 8.74
CA PHE A 67 23.81 -21.23 8.51
C PHE A 67 24.13 -22.40 7.59
N ALA A 68 25.09 -22.24 6.69
CA ALA A 68 25.47 -23.27 5.74
C ALA A 68 27.00 -23.33 5.56
N LYS A 69 27.53 -24.54 5.37
CA LYS A 69 28.95 -24.77 5.08
C LYS A 69 29.19 -25.38 3.70
N LYS A 70 28.14 -25.88 3.04
CA LYS A 70 28.22 -26.56 1.74
C LYS A 70 27.24 -25.96 0.72
N PRO A 71 27.56 -26.00 -0.59
CA PRO A 71 26.66 -25.54 -1.66
C PRO A 71 25.26 -26.13 -1.59
N ASP A 72 25.15 -27.41 -1.25
CA ASP A 72 23.87 -28.12 -1.20
C ASP A 72 23.00 -27.61 -0.05
N ASP A 73 23.60 -27.29 1.10
CA ASP A 73 22.90 -26.70 2.25
C ASP A 73 22.37 -25.30 1.90
N VAL A 74 23.19 -24.47 1.24
CA VAL A 74 22.79 -23.13 0.77
C VAL A 74 21.60 -23.24 -0.17
N ARG A 75 21.65 -24.16 -1.13
CA ARG A 75 20.55 -24.41 -2.09
C ARG A 75 19.27 -24.81 -1.37
N ALA A 76 19.36 -25.78 -0.45
CA ALA A 76 18.20 -26.28 0.28
C ALA A 76 17.56 -25.19 1.15
N HIS A 77 18.37 -24.40 1.87
CA HIS A 77 17.88 -23.30 2.69
C HIS A 77 17.26 -22.19 1.84
N ALA A 78 17.93 -21.75 0.77
CA ALA A 78 17.42 -20.70 -0.11
C ALA A 78 16.11 -21.12 -0.79
N ALA A 79 16.01 -22.35 -1.31
CA ALA A 79 14.79 -22.86 -1.93
C ALA A 79 13.61 -22.90 -0.93
N ARG A 80 13.84 -23.41 0.28
CA ARG A 80 12.84 -23.39 1.36
C ARG A 80 12.40 -21.97 1.70
N MET A 81 13.35 -21.06 1.87
CA MET A 81 13.11 -19.68 2.27
C MET A 81 12.37 -18.86 1.22
N LEU A 82 12.71 -19.00 -0.06
CA LEU A 82 12.01 -18.35 -1.17
C LEU A 82 10.59 -18.89 -1.39
N ALA A 83 10.28 -20.07 -0.86
CA ALA A 83 8.91 -20.62 -0.82
C ALA A 83 8.11 -20.16 0.42
N MET A 84 8.74 -19.46 1.37
CA MET A 84 8.05 -18.96 2.57
C MET A 84 7.15 -17.77 2.26
N LYS A 85 6.18 -17.56 3.15
CA LYS A 85 5.44 -16.31 3.27
C LYS A 85 5.67 -15.71 4.66
N VAL A 86 5.76 -14.39 4.73
CA VAL A 86 5.77 -13.63 5.97
C VAL A 86 4.43 -12.92 6.06
N GLY A 87 3.63 -13.27 7.07
CA GLY A 87 2.20 -12.94 7.05
C GLY A 87 1.54 -13.58 5.84
N GLN A 88 0.99 -12.76 4.95
CA GLN A 88 0.35 -13.22 3.71
C GLN A 88 1.24 -13.02 2.46
N PHE A 89 2.42 -12.43 2.60
CA PHE A 89 3.25 -11.94 1.49
C PHE A 89 4.46 -12.85 1.21
N PRO A 90 4.81 -13.09 -0.06
CA PRO A 90 5.92 -13.98 -0.43
C PRO A 90 7.28 -13.37 -0.09
N VAL A 91 8.27 -14.24 0.13
CA VAL A 91 9.69 -13.85 0.20
C VAL A 91 10.28 -13.87 -1.21
N GLU A 92 10.68 -12.71 -1.72
CA GLU A 92 11.19 -12.57 -3.10
C GLU A 92 12.72 -12.67 -3.21
N ALA A 93 13.43 -12.52 -2.08
CA ALA A 93 14.87 -12.59 -2.03
C ALA A 93 15.40 -13.10 -0.68
N VAL A 94 16.60 -13.69 -0.73
CA VAL A 94 17.44 -14.00 0.43
C VAL A 94 18.76 -13.24 0.33
N LEU A 95 19.34 -12.88 1.47
CA LEU A 95 20.67 -12.31 1.58
C LEU A 95 21.63 -13.41 2.04
N VAL A 96 22.68 -13.65 1.26
CA VAL A 96 23.75 -14.60 1.60
C VAL A 96 24.98 -13.80 2.01
N GLU A 97 25.45 -14.03 3.23
CA GLU A 97 26.55 -13.27 3.86
C GLU A 97 27.59 -14.19 4.49
N GLU A 98 28.81 -13.69 4.65
CA GLU A 98 29.80 -14.36 5.46
C GLU A 98 29.39 -14.41 6.94
N LYS A 99 29.78 -15.48 7.64
CA LYS A 99 29.60 -15.57 9.08
C LYS A 99 30.63 -14.69 9.80
N ILE A 100 30.15 -13.89 10.75
CA ILE A 100 30.98 -13.02 11.58
C ILE A 100 31.44 -13.76 12.84
N ASP A 101 32.71 -13.61 13.21
CA ASP A 101 33.24 -14.11 14.49
C ASP A 101 32.98 -13.11 15.62
N ILE A 102 31.85 -13.31 16.32
CA ILE A 102 31.34 -12.41 17.35
C ILE A 102 32.16 -12.53 18.66
N GLU A 103 32.62 -11.40 19.20
CA GLU A 103 33.12 -11.27 20.59
C GLU A 103 32.04 -10.65 21.50
N ARG A 104 31.45 -9.52 21.07
CA ARG A 104 30.41 -8.80 21.81
C ARG A 104 29.37 -8.18 20.87
N GLU A 105 28.16 -8.03 21.36
CA GLU A 105 27.03 -7.46 20.61
C GLU A 105 26.50 -6.21 21.30
N PHE A 106 26.22 -5.17 20.51
CA PHE A 106 25.65 -3.91 20.93
C PHE A 106 24.36 -3.63 20.16
N PHE A 107 23.46 -2.88 20.78
CA PHE A 107 22.30 -2.32 20.10
C PHE A 107 22.54 -0.84 19.82
N LEU A 108 22.31 -0.41 18.59
CA LEU A 108 22.47 0.97 18.19
C LEU A 108 21.35 1.38 17.25
N SER A 109 20.53 2.36 17.64
CA SER A 109 19.37 2.80 16.87
C SER A 109 19.22 4.31 16.87
N PHE A 110 18.79 4.87 15.75
CA PHE A 110 18.37 6.24 15.56
C PHE A 110 16.86 6.26 15.34
N ALA A 111 16.17 7.20 15.96
CA ALA A 111 14.76 7.47 15.71
C ALA A 111 14.44 8.95 15.91
N ILE A 112 13.31 9.40 15.35
CA ILE A 112 12.71 10.68 15.74
C ILE A 112 11.83 10.47 16.97
N ASP A 113 12.15 11.15 18.07
CA ASP A 113 11.35 11.17 19.28
C ASP A 113 10.27 12.25 19.17
N ASP A 114 9.02 11.85 18.98
CA ASP A 114 7.89 12.78 18.84
C ASP A 114 7.60 13.57 20.12
N ALA A 115 7.88 13.02 21.30
CA ALA A 115 7.68 13.72 22.56
C ALA A 115 8.75 14.80 22.78
N ALA A 116 10.01 14.47 22.51
CA ALA A 116 11.11 15.42 22.54
C ALA A 116 11.13 16.38 21.33
N ARG A 117 10.42 16.02 20.25
CA ARG A 117 10.43 16.70 18.94
C ARG A 117 11.86 16.84 18.37
N ALA A 118 12.67 15.81 18.56
CA ALA A 118 14.08 15.81 18.21
C ALA A 118 14.57 14.40 17.84
N PRO A 119 15.65 14.27 17.04
CA PRO A 119 16.31 13.00 16.84
C PRO A 119 16.95 12.49 18.13
N VAL A 120 16.94 11.16 18.30
CA VAL A 120 17.53 10.47 19.44
C VAL A 120 18.27 9.23 18.97
N ILE A 121 19.42 8.95 19.60
CA ILE A 121 20.09 7.66 19.50
C ILE A 121 19.75 6.84 20.74
N ILE A 122 19.38 5.59 20.54
CA ILE A 122 19.14 4.59 21.57
C ILE A 122 20.29 3.58 21.49
N PHE A 123 21.00 3.42 22.60
CA PHE A 123 22.18 2.58 22.70
C PHE A 123 22.05 1.59 23.86
N ALA A 124 22.49 0.35 23.69
CA ALA A 124 22.59 -0.60 24.79
C ALA A 124 23.79 -1.54 24.66
N VAL A 125 24.35 -1.89 25.82
CA VAL A 125 25.32 -2.98 25.97
C VAL A 125 24.53 -4.29 26.00
N GLY A 126 24.74 -5.17 25.01
CA GLY A 126 23.94 -6.38 24.82
C GLY A 126 22.86 -6.21 23.76
N GLY A 127 23.26 -6.32 22.50
CA GLY A 127 22.38 -6.40 21.33
C GLY A 127 21.78 -7.80 21.11
N GLY A 128 21.25 -8.02 19.91
CA GLY A 128 20.65 -9.28 19.49
C GLY A 128 19.19 -9.43 19.93
N SER A 129 18.75 -10.68 20.08
CA SER A 129 17.36 -11.01 20.44
C SER A 129 17.02 -10.59 21.89
N GLY A 130 15.78 -10.16 22.10
CA GLY A 130 15.25 -9.83 23.43
C GLY A 130 15.67 -8.45 23.95
N ILE A 131 16.09 -7.55 23.07
CA ILE A 131 16.38 -6.15 23.44
C ILE A 131 15.11 -5.44 23.93
N GLU A 132 13.94 -5.84 23.42
CA GLU A 132 12.63 -5.31 23.78
C GLU A 132 12.31 -5.52 25.27
N GLU A 133 12.68 -6.67 25.83
CA GLU A 133 12.51 -7.00 27.25
C GLU A 133 13.49 -6.20 28.14
N ARG A 134 14.58 -5.70 27.55
CA ARG A 134 15.64 -4.94 28.23
C ARG A 134 15.59 -3.45 27.92
N ALA A 135 14.44 -2.91 27.48
CA ALA A 135 14.29 -1.50 27.12
C ALA A 135 14.73 -0.53 28.23
N ALA A 136 14.53 -0.88 29.51
CA ALA A 136 14.95 -0.08 30.66
C ALA A 136 16.48 0.01 30.82
N SER A 137 17.25 -0.90 30.20
CA SER A 137 18.72 -0.87 30.20
C SER A 137 19.32 -0.06 29.05
N THR A 138 18.48 0.53 28.20
CA THR A 138 18.93 1.36 27.08
C THR A 138 19.27 2.78 27.54
N ARG A 139 20.28 3.37 26.92
CA ARG A 139 20.64 4.79 27.06
C ARG A 139 20.07 5.56 25.89
N ARG A 140 19.46 6.71 26.18
CA ARG A 140 19.00 7.67 25.18
C ARG A 140 20.01 8.82 25.09
N ILE A 141 20.50 9.09 23.89
CA ILE A 141 21.45 10.15 23.58
C ILE A 141 20.72 11.15 22.70
N ALA A 142 20.40 12.32 23.25
CA ALA A 142 19.74 13.39 22.50
C ALA A 142 20.66 13.89 21.37
N CYS A 143 20.06 14.17 20.21
CA CYS A 143 20.78 14.70 19.06
C CYS A 143 20.25 16.08 18.70
N ASP A 144 21.16 17.02 18.41
CA ASP A 144 20.80 18.24 17.71
C ASP A 144 20.45 17.91 16.25
N VAL A 145 19.44 18.59 15.70
CA VAL A 145 18.97 18.33 14.33
C VAL A 145 20.06 18.61 13.28
N ASN A 146 20.96 19.56 13.53
CA ASN A 146 22.01 19.95 12.60
C ASN A 146 23.35 19.28 12.91
N CYS A 147 23.65 19.07 14.19
CA CYS A 147 24.99 18.67 14.64
C CYS A 147 25.07 17.21 15.13
N GLY A 148 23.95 16.53 15.39
CA GLY A 148 23.94 15.18 15.92
C GLY A 148 24.17 15.10 17.44
N PRO A 149 24.60 13.95 17.98
CA PRO A 149 24.80 13.78 19.41
C PRO A 149 26.04 14.54 19.90
N LEU A 150 25.96 15.07 21.13
CA LEU A 150 27.11 15.71 21.77
C LEU A 150 28.21 14.69 22.12
N ASP A 151 29.47 15.02 21.84
CA ASP A 151 30.63 14.15 22.10
C ASP A 151 30.72 13.72 23.57
N SER A 152 30.36 14.58 24.52
CA SER A 152 30.33 14.25 25.95
C SER A 152 29.33 13.13 26.25
N ALA A 153 28.12 13.21 25.69
CA ALA A 153 27.08 12.21 25.89
C ALA A 153 27.45 10.86 25.25
N VAL A 154 28.10 10.89 24.08
CA VAL A 154 28.67 9.69 23.45
C VAL A 154 29.79 9.10 24.31
N GLY A 155 30.72 9.93 24.79
CA GLY A 155 31.81 9.51 25.65
C GLY A 155 31.32 8.84 26.94
N GLU A 156 30.30 9.39 27.60
CA GLU A 156 29.67 8.78 28.77
C GLU A 156 29.02 7.42 28.46
N ALA A 157 28.36 7.30 27.31
CA ALA A 157 27.75 6.03 26.88
C ALA A 157 28.82 4.94 26.72
N VAL A 158 29.89 5.26 26.02
CA VAL A 158 30.98 4.31 25.71
C VAL A 158 31.80 3.97 26.95
N ALA A 159 32.07 4.93 27.84
CA ALA A 159 32.85 4.70 29.06
C ALA A 159 32.22 3.61 29.96
N SER A 160 30.89 3.48 29.93
CA SER A 160 30.16 2.46 30.70
C SER A 160 30.28 1.03 30.15
N CYS A 161 30.91 0.83 28.99
CA CYS A 161 30.93 -0.46 28.28
C CYS A 161 32.12 -1.38 28.66
N GLY A 162 33.10 -0.89 29.43
CA GLY A 162 34.30 -1.68 29.78
C GLY A 162 35.13 -2.09 28.55
N LEU A 163 35.27 -1.18 27.58
CA LEU A 163 36.05 -1.39 26.36
C LEU A 163 37.50 -0.88 26.52
N SER A 164 38.43 -1.44 25.73
CA SER A 164 39.76 -0.86 25.59
C SER A 164 39.67 0.55 24.98
N PRO A 165 40.65 1.45 25.16
CA PRO A 165 40.61 2.79 24.58
C PRO A 165 40.39 2.81 23.05
N VAL A 166 40.96 1.83 22.34
CA VAL A 166 40.80 1.69 20.88
C VAL A 166 39.36 1.30 20.51
N HIS A 167 38.80 0.26 21.16
CA HIS A 167 37.43 -0.17 20.89
C HIS A 167 36.40 0.87 21.35
N ALA A 168 36.69 1.60 22.43
CA ALA A 168 35.87 2.71 22.90
C ALA A 168 35.81 3.83 21.83
N ALA A 169 36.95 4.20 21.25
CA ALA A 169 36.99 5.21 20.18
C ALA A 169 36.19 4.75 18.94
N GLN A 170 36.34 3.49 18.51
CA GLN A 170 35.57 2.93 17.38
C GLN A 170 34.07 2.88 17.65
N LEU A 171 33.65 2.55 18.88
CA LEU A 171 32.24 2.54 19.25
C LEU A 171 31.68 3.97 19.29
N ALA A 172 32.42 4.94 19.83
CA ALA A 172 32.03 6.35 19.82
C ALA A 172 31.85 6.86 18.37
N GLU A 173 32.78 6.52 17.49
CA GLU A 173 32.69 6.83 16.06
C GLU A 173 31.48 6.17 15.40
N SER A 174 31.17 4.91 15.73
CA SER A 174 29.98 4.22 15.23
C SER A 174 28.68 4.93 15.67
N ILE A 175 28.61 5.40 16.92
CA ILE A 175 27.47 6.17 17.42
C ILE A 175 27.30 7.48 16.65
N GLN A 176 28.40 8.22 16.42
CA GLN A 176 28.36 9.47 15.64
C GLN A 176 27.96 9.23 14.17
N ARG A 177 28.54 8.21 13.53
CA ARG A 177 28.25 7.84 12.13
C ARG A 177 26.80 7.41 11.92
N LEU A 178 26.14 6.84 12.94
CA LEU A 178 24.73 6.45 12.84
C LEU A 178 23.83 7.65 12.51
N PHE A 179 24.06 8.79 13.16
CA PHE A 179 23.32 10.02 12.89
C PHE A 179 23.58 10.52 11.47
N ALA A 180 24.84 10.53 11.04
CA ALA A 180 25.21 10.92 9.69
C ALA A 180 24.55 10.02 8.64
N ALA A 181 24.57 8.70 8.84
CA ALA A 181 23.91 7.74 7.97
C ALA A 181 22.41 7.97 7.88
N ALA A 182 21.73 8.12 9.04
CA ALA A 182 20.30 8.41 9.07
C ALA A 182 19.97 9.71 8.32
N ARG A 183 20.74 10.78 8.55
CA ARG A 183 20.55 12.06 7.88
C ARG A 183 20.82 12.00 6.37
N SER A 184 21.78 11.20 5.92
CA SER A 184 22.17 11.09 4.50
C SER A 184 21.05 10.61 3.58
N VAL A 185 20.06 9.90 4.15
CA VAL A 185 18.89 9.36 3.43
C VAL A 185 17.56 9.84 4.03
N GLU A 186 17.61 10.86 4.89
CA GLU A 186 16.44 11.39 5.62
C GLU A 186 15.61 10.27 6.29
N ALA A 187 16.31 9.36 6.97
CA ALA A 187 15.70 8.25 7.67
C ALA A 187 14.85 8.76 8.84
N ARG A 188 13.66 8.18 8.99
CA ARG A 188 12.80 8.36 10.17
C ARG A 188 13.21 7.42 11.31
N SER A 189 13.78 6.26 10.97
CA SER A 189 14.46 5.36 11.91
C SER A 189 15.55 4.56 11.19
N LEU A 190 16.63 4.27 11.91
CA LEU A 190 17.75 3.45 11.45
C LEU A 190 18.24 2.63 12.63
N GLU A 191 18.07 1.32 12.60
CA GLU A 191 18.47 0.39 13.65
C GLU A 191 19.57 -0.53 13.14
N ILE A 192 20.62 -0.72 13.95
CA ILE A 192 21.66 -1.73 13.80
C ILE A 192 21.56 -2.69 14.98
N ASN A 193 21.10 -3.91 14.74
CA ASN A 193 20.89 -4.89 15.79
C ASN A 193 21.23 -6.33 15.35
N PRO A 194 22.44 -6.85 15.63
CA PRO A 194 23.48 -6.25 16.46
C PRO A 194 24.52 -5.43 15.66
N LEU A 195 25.12 -4.44 16.33
CA LEU A 195 26.45 -3.94 16.01
C LEU A 195 27.46 -4.84 16.75
N VAL A 196 28.30 -5.56 16.00
CA VAL A 196 29.18 -6.62 16.53
C VAL A 196 30.60 -6.10 16.70
N LEU A 197 31.18 -6.26 17.88
CA LEU A 197 32.63 -6.29 18.03
C LEU A 197 33.10 -7.72 17.72
N THR A 198 33.92 -7.84 16.68
CA THR A 198 34.49 -9.13 16.25
C THR A 198 35.69 -9.53 17.11
N LYS A 199 36.02 -10.82 17.12
CA LYS A 199 37.26 -11.32 17.75
C LYS A 199 38.54 -10.73 17.13
N GLY A 200 38.44 -10.19 15.91
CA GLY A 200 39.51 -9.45 15.24
C GLY A 200 39.63 -7.97 15.68
N GLY A 201 38.80 -7.52 16.62
CA GLY A 201 38.86 -6.16 17.17
C GLY A 201 38.24 -5.08 16.27
N GLN A 202 37.34 -5.46 15.36
CA GLN A 202 36.63 -4.52 14.48
C GLN A 202 35.12 -4.52 14.78
N PHE A 203 34.49 -3.35 14.64
CA PHE A 203 33.04 -3.20 14.72
C PHE A 203 32.38 -3.43 13.35
N VAL A 204 31.38 -4.31 13.28
CA VAL A 204 30.67 -4.70 12.05
C VAL A 204 29.17 -4.61 12.28
N ALA A 205 28.44 -3.95 11.38
CA ALA A 205 26.99 -3.89 11.40
C ALA A 205 26.38 -5.19 10.83
N ALA A 206 26.02 -6.12 11.72
CA ALA A 206 25.62 -7.48 11.33
C ALA A 206 24.21 -7.56 10.76
N ASP A 207 23.33 -6.64 11.16
CA ASP A 207 21.96 -6.49 10.67
C ASP A 207 21.59 -5.00 10.69
N CYS A 208 20.67 -4.59 9.84
CA CYS A 208 20.11 -3.26 9.91
C CYS A 208 18.66 -3.19 9.41
N ARG A 209 17.92 -2.24 9.95
CA ARG A 209 16.58 -1.88 9.51
C ARG A 209 16.49 -0.38 9.35
N ILE A 210 16.08 0.08 8.18
CA ILE A 210 15.97 1.51 7.87
C ILE A 210 14.56 1.80 7.37
N THR A 211 13.96 2.86 7.91
CA THR A 211 12.71 3.45 7.41
C THR A 211 12.99 4.87 6.96
N ILE A 212 12.55 5.22 5.75
CA ILE A 212 12.74 6.53 5.15
C ILE A 212 11.50 7.38 5.40
N ASP A 213 11.67 8.70 5.52
CA ASP A 213 10.52 9.62 5.46
C ASP A 213 9.87 9.52 4.07
N ASP A 214 8.57 9.23 4.01
CA ASP A 214 7.82 9.07 2.75
C ASP A 214 7.92 10.32 1.87
N TYR A 215 8.03 11.52 2.49
CA TYR A 215 8.20 12.79 1.77
C TYR A 215 9.62 13.00 1.23
N ALA A 216 10.60 12.25 1.72
CA ALA A 216 11.98 12.31 1.27
C ALA A 216 12.26 11.40 0.07
N VAL A 217 11.43 10.38 -0.17
CA VAL A 217 11.66 9.37 -1.23
C VAL A 217 11.90 10.00 -2.60
N VAL A 218 11.18 11.08 -2.95
CA VAL A 218 11.36 11.79 -4.24
C VAL A 218 12.73 12.47 -4.38
N ARG A 219 13.38 12.81 -3.27
CA ARG A 219 14.75 13.37 -3.24
C ARG A 219 15.83 12.29 -3.29
N HIS A 220 15.44 11.03 -3.10
CA HIS A 220 16.34 9.88 -3.00
C HIS A 220 16.03 8.78 -4.05
N PRO A 221 16.05 9.10 -5.36
CA PRO A 221 15.76 8.13 -6.41
C PRO A 221 16.72 6.93 -6.41
N GLU A 222 17.95 7.10 -5.90
CA GLU A 222 18.96 6.05 -5.76
C GLU A 222 18.55 4.92 -4.82
N LEU A 223 17.57 5.13 -3.94
CA LEU A 223 17.06 4.12 -3.02
C LEU A 223 16.16 3.07 -3.69
N GLY A 224 15.67 3.35 -4.91
CA GLY A 224 14.84 2.42 -5.66
C GLY A 224 13.48 2.12 -5.01
N ILE A 225 12.97 3.02 -4.16
CA ILE A 225 11.66 2.89 -3.52
C ILE A 225 10.59 3.28 -4.55
N GLU A 226 9.82 2.30 -5.00
CA GLU A 226 8.78 2.50 -6.02
C GLU A 226 7.55 3.24 -5.49
N ILE A 227 7.15 2.93 -4.24
CA ILE A 227 5.97 3.50 -3.61
C ILE A 227 6.35 4.07 -2.24
N ALA A 228 6.22 5.39 -2.11
CA ALA A 228 6.45 6.13 -0.87
C ALA A 228 5.20 6.07 0.02
N ARG A 229 4.91 4.88 0.56
CA ARG A 229 3.78 4.66 1.48
C ARG A 229 4.18 3.76 2.63
N GLU A 230 3.43 3.90 3.72
CA GLU A 230 3.50 2.98 4.85
C GLU A 230 2.90 1.61 4.51
N PHE A 231 3.77 0.68 4.14
CA PHE A 231 3.43 -0.75 4.07
C PHE A 231 4.31 -1.54 5.04
N ASP A 232 3.78 -2.65 5.55
CA ASP A 232 4.52 -3.64 6.32
C ASP A 232 5.13 -4.75 5.44
N HIS A 233 4.95 -4.64 4.13
CA HIS A 233 5.37 -5.59 3.10
C HIS A 233 5.73 -4.86 1.79
N PRO A 234 6.57 -5.45 0.94
CA PRO A 234 6.79 -4.92 -0.41
C PRO A 234 5.46 -4.78 -1.18
N PRO A 235 5.28 -3.73 -1.99
CA PRO A 235 4.00 -3.48 -2.66
C PRO A 235 3.50 -4.68 -3.48
N THR A 236 2.25 -5.05 -3.26
CA THR A 236 1.55 -6.04 -4.07
C THR A 236 1.27 -5.51 -5.48
N ALA A 237 0.99 -6.41 -6.42
CA ALA A 237 0.62 -5.99 -7.78
C ALA A 237 -0.65 -5.10 -7.80
N LEU A 238 -1.60 -5.35 -6.89
CA LEU A 238 -2.82 -4.53 -6.79
C LEU A 238 -2.53 -3.13 -6.22
N GLU A 239 -1.63 -3.01 -5.25
CA GLU A 239 -1.19 -1.71 -4.72
C GLU A 239 -0.43 -0.88 -5.76
N ARG A 240 0.37 -1.51 -6.62
CA ARG A 240 1.04 -0.81 -7.75
C ARG A 240 0.02 -0.24 -8.73
N VAL A 241 -1.01 -1.02 -9.07
CA VAL A 241 -2.14 -0.54 -9.89
C VAL A 241 -2.83 0.65 -9.22
N ALA A 242 -3.09 0.56 -7.92
CA ALA A 242 -3.72 1.66 -7.17
C ALA A 242 -2.85 2.92 -7.12
N TYR A 243 -1.56 2.77 -6.87
CA TYR A 243 -0.62 3.89 -6.84
C TYR A 243 -0.49 4.56 -8.21
N ALA A 244 -0.47 3.79 -9.29
CA ALA A 244 -0.47 4.34 -10.65
C ALA A 244 -1.71 5.21 -10.93
N VAL A 245 -2.89 4.86 -10.40
CA VAL A 245 -4.08 5.72 -10.51
C VAL A 245 -3.90 7.02 -9.74
N GLU A 246 -3.39 6.96 -8.50
CA GLU A 246 -3.17 8.15 -7.68
C GLU A 246 -2.16 9.12 -8.31
N GLN A 247 -1.07 8.61 -8.86
CA GLN A 247 -0.03 9.45 -9.46
C GLN A 247 -0.50 10.22 -10.72
N ASN A 248 -1.52 9.71 -11.41
CA ASN A 248 -2.00 10.29 -12.67
C ASN A 248 -3.19 11.27 -12.52
N ASP A 249 -3.78 11.38 -11.33
CA ASP A 249 -4.87 12.29 -11.01
C ASP A 249 -4.60 12.97 -9.66
N HIS A 250 -4.35 14.27 -9.62
CA HIS A 250 -4.06 15.00 -8.38
C HIS A 250 -5.33 15.59 -7.71
N ARG A 251 -6.53 15.28 -8.23
CA ARG A 251 -7.80 15.72 -7.64
C ARG A 251 -8.18 14.80 -6.48
N GLY A 252 -8.04 15.30 -5.26
CA GLY A 252 -8.23 14.52 -4.03
C GLY A 252 -7.20 13.39 -3.87
N THR A 253 -7.35 12.63 -2.82
CA THR A 253 -6.49 11.51 -2.43
C THR A 253 -7.10 10.18 -2.86
N PHE A 254 -6.26 9.25 -3.29
CA PHE A 254 -6.58 7.82 -3.36
C PHE A 254 -5.45 7.01 -2.74
N TYR A 255 -5.64 6.66 -1.47
CA TYR A 255 -4.79 5.72 -0.77
C TYR A 255 -5.39 4.32 -0.83
N PHE A 256 -4.57 3.30 -1.06
CA PHE A 256 -4.95 1.89 -1.03
C PHE A 256 -3.81 1.09 -0.41
N ALA A 257 -4.15 0.21 0.54
CA ALA A 257 -3.27 -0.81 1.10
C ALA A 257 -4.04 -2.11 1.22
N GLN A 258 -3.44 -3.22 0.81
CA GLN A 258 -4.02 -4.54 1.02
C GLN A 258 -3.74 -4.99 2.45
N LEU A 259 -4.77 -5.52 3.12
CA LEU A 259 -4.70 -6.02 4.49
C LEU A 259 -4.86 -7.54 4.47
N ALA A 260 -6.01 -8.06 4.89
CA ALA A 260 -6.26 -9.50 4.88
C ALA A 260 -6.71 -9.99 3.50
N THR A 261 -6.17 -11.12 3.05
CA THR A 261 -6.64 -11.82 1.84
C THR A 261 -7.57 -12.98 2.15
N ILE A 262 -7.65 -13.39 3.43
CA ILE A 262 -8.48 -14.48 3.93
C ILE A 262 -9.14 -13.99 5.22
N ALA A 263 -10.43 -14.29 5.38
CA ALA A 263 -11.16 -13.99 6.61
C ALA A 263 -10.58 -14.79 7.80
N ALA A 264 -10.51 -14.17 8.98
CA ALA A 264 -10.13 -14.89 10.19
C ALA A 264 -11.13 -16.01 10.50
N LYS A 265 -10.71 -17.06 11.22
CA LYS A 265 -11.53 -18.27 11.46
C LYS A 265 -12.90 -17.96 12.08
N ASP A 266 -12.95 -17.01 13.01
CA ASP A 266 -14.17 -16.62 13.72
C ASP A 266 -14.85 -15.38 13.11
N SER A 267 -14.47 -15.02 11.88
CA SER A 267 -15.02 -13.88 11.15
C SER A 267 -16.28 -14.26 10.37
N LYS A 268 -17.19 -13.30 10.22
CA LYS A 268 -18.37 -13.37 9.35
C LYS A 268 -18.02 -13.22 7.86
N GLY A 269 -16.76 -12.96 7.53
CA GLY A 269 -16.27 -12.92 6.15
C GLY A 269 -15.33 -11.76 5.89
N LEU A 270 -14.83 -11.71 4.65
CA LEU A 270 -13.89 -10.69 4.20
C LEU A 270 -14.66 -9.50 3.58
N VAL A 271 -14.36 -8.28 3.96
CA VAL A 271 -15.11 -7.07 3.53
C VAL A 271 -14.19 -6.12 2.78
N GLY A 272 -14.62 -5.69 1.59
CA GLY A 272 -13.97 -4.60 0.87
C GLY A 272 -14.32 -3.28 1.53
N PHE A 273 -13.33 -2.53 2.00
CA PHE A 273 -13.54 -1.30 2.76
C PHE A 273 -13.18 -0.07 1.96
N HIS A 274 -14.05 0.95 1.98
CA HIS A 274 -13.87 2.22 1.27
C HIS A 274 -14.05 3.40 2.23
N GLY A 275 -12.95 3.94 2.71
CA GLY A 275 -12.91 5.09 3.58
C GLY A 275 -12.99 6.43 2.84
N ALA A 276 -13.51 7.45 3.52
CA ALA A 276 -13.38 8.85 3.12
C ALA A 276 -12.97 9.73 4.32
N GLY A 277 -11.67 10.04 4.38
CA GLY A 277 -10.97 10.76 5.43
C GLY A 277 -10.43 9.84 6.52
N GLY A 278 -9.13 9.97 6.84
CA GLY A 278 -8.41 9.06 7.75
C GLY A 278 -9.13 8.76 9.07
N GLY A 279 -9.39 9.76 9.91
CA GLY A 279 -10.00 9.54 11.23
C GLY A 279 -11.39 8.90 11.20
N GLY A 280 -12.26 9.35 10.28
CA GLY A 280 -13.61 8.77 10.14
C GLY A 280 -13.61 7.36 9.56
N SER A 281 -12.64 7.08 8.69
CA SER A 281 -12.43 5.75 8.11
C SER A 281 -12.00 4.77 9.20
N MET A 282 -11.03 5.12 10.04
CA MET A 282 -10.57 4.26 11.15
C MET A 282 -11.72 3.94 12.13
N MET A 283 -12.50 4.94 12.54
CA MET A 283 -13.69 4.72 13.38
C MET A 283 -14.70 3.75 12.72
N SER A 284 -14.82 3.80 11.39
CA SER A 284 -15.73 2.92 10.67
C SER A 284 -15.17 1.50 10.46
N MET A 285 -13.84 1.37 10.40
CA MET A 285 -13.18 0.06 10.45
C MET A 285 -13.46 -0.62 11.80
N ASP A 286 -13.32 0.11 12.91
CA ASP A 286 -13.64 -0.42 14.25
C ASP A 286 -15.09 -0.90 14.33
N ALA A 287 -16.03 -0.15 13.75
CA ALA A 287 -17.44 -0.55 13.71
C ALA A 287 -17.65 -1.88 12.96
N ILE A 288 -16.97 -2.08 11.82
CA ILE A 288 -17.07 -3.32 11.03
C ILE A 288 -16.34 -4.50 11.68
N VAL A 289 -15.19 -4.26 12.30
CA VAL A 289 -14.48 -5.28 13.08
C VAL A 289 -15.32 -5.71 14.28
N ASN A 290 -15.92 -4.76 15.01
CA ASN A 290 -16.83 -5.04 16.12
C ASN A 290 -18.12 -5.75 15.68
N ALA A 291 -18.54 -5.56 14.42
CA ALA A 291 -19.63 -6.34 13.82
C ALA A 291 -19.21 -7.78 13.45
N GLY A 292 -17.93 -8.13 13.59
CA GLY A 292 -17.38 -9.49 13.43
C GLY A 292 -16.79 -9.79 12.06
N PHE A 293 -16.39 -8.77 11.29
CA PHE A 293 -15.83 -8.96 9.94
C PHE A 293 -14.31 -8.77 9.90
N THR A 294 -13.69 -9.35 8.87
CA THR A 294 -12.28 -9.11 8.54
C THR A 294 -12.20 -8.13 7.38
N ILE A 295 -11.35 -7.11 7.48
CA ILE A 295 -11.22 -6.08 6.45
C ILE A 295 -10.15 -6.48 5.44
N ALA A 296 -10.50 -6.45 4.15
CA ALA A 296 -9.62 -6.87 3.06
C ALA A 296 -8.52 -5.86 2.74
N ASN A 297 -8.84 -4.59 2.88
CA ASN A 297 -8.00 -3.48 2.43
C ASN A 297 -8.31 -2.23 3.27
N PHE A 298 -7.36 -1.30 3.29
CA PHE A 298 -7.66 0.08 3.63
C PHE A 298 -7.73 0.89 2.34
N THR A 299 -8.72 1.77 2.22
CA THR A 299 -8.81 2.73 1.12
C THR A 299 -9.28 4.06 1.66
N ASP A 300 -8.66 5.15 1.21
CA ASP A 300 -9.11 6.50 1.50
C ASP A 300 -9.26 7.29 0.20
N THR A 301 -10.49 7.75 -0.07
CA THR A 301 -10.79 8.71 -1.14
C THR A 301 -11.20 10.07 -0.57
N SER A 302 -10.25 10.76 0.07
CA SER A 302 -10.47 12.08 0.68
C SER A 302 -10.01 13.23 -0.21
N GLY A 303 -10.04 14.49 0.28
CA GLY A 303 -9.61 15.66 -0.48
C GLY A 303 -10.46 16.07 -1.70
N ASN A 304 -11.75 15.70 -1.75
CA ASN A 304 -12.67 15.97 -2.87
C ASN A 304 -12.22 15.29 -4.18
N PRO A 305 -12.16 13.95 -4.19
CA PRO A 305 -11.70 13.20 -5.35
C PRO A 305 -12.67 13.33 -6.52
N SER A 306 -12.15 13.16 -7.73
CA SER A 306 -12.97 13.05 -8.93
C SER A 306 -13.86 11.80 -8.89
N ALA A 307 -15.00 11.82 -9.59
CA ALA A 307 -15.86 10.64 -9.67
C ALA A 307 -15.15 9.46 -10.34
N SER A 308 -14.26 9.75 -11.29
CA SER A 308 -13.44 8.73 -11.97
C SER A 308 -12.40 8.10 -11.03
N LYS A 309 -11.82 8.87 -10.10
CA LYS A 309 -10.92 8.34 -9.07
C LYS A 309 -11.66 7.41 -8.10
N VAL A 310 -12.84 7.80 -7.62
CA VAL A 310 -13.69 6.95 -6.77
C VAL A 310 -14.12 5.67 -7.50
N TYR A 311 -14.49 5.78 -8.77
CA TYR A 311 -14.77 4.63 -9.64
C TYR A 311 -13.59 3.65 -9.70
N ARG A 312 -12.37 4.16 -9.93
CA ARG A 312 -11.16 3.31 -10.00
C ARG A 312 -10.84 2.67 -8.65
N ALA A 313 -10.98 3.41 -7.55
CA ALA A 313 -10.84 2.87 -6.20
C ALA A 313 -11.81 1.71 -5.96
N ALA A 314 -13.09 1.87 -6.32
CA ALA A 314 -14.09 0.82 -6.18
C ALA A 314 -13.79 -0.42 -7.03
N ARG A 315 -13.35 -0.23 -8.29
CA ARG A 315 -12.92 -1.31 -9.18
C ARG A 315 -11.70 -2.07 -8.64
N ILE A 316 -10.75 -1.37 -8.02
CA ILE A 316 -9.55 -1.97 -7.40
C ILE A 316 -9.91 -2.77 -6.14
N ILE A 317 -10.77 -2.23 -5.27
CA ILE A 317 -11.27 -2.97 -4.09
C ILE A 317 -11.96 -4.27 -4.55
N LEU A 318 -12.82 -4.18 -5.57
CA LEU A 318 -13.55 -5.31 -6.16
C LEU A 318 -12.70 -6.21 -7.06
N ALA A 319 -11.39 -5.96 -7.21
CA ALA A 319 -10.49 -6.93 -7.83
C ALA A 319 -10.05 -8.03 -6.84
N GLN A 320 -10.29 -7.82 -5.54
CA GLN A 320 -10.01 -8.80 -4.50
C GLN A 320 -11.12 -9.86 -4.45
N PRO A 321 -10.80 -11.16 -4.41
CA PRO A 321 -11.80 -12.23 -4.37
C PRO A 321 -12.39 -12.44 -2.97
N ASP A 322 -13.44 -13.25 -2.91
CA ASP A 322 -14.04 -13.80 -1.68
C ASP A 322 -14.65 -12.75 -0.71
N LEU A 323 -14.82 -11.51 -1.17
CA LEU A 323 -15.53 -10.48 -0.41
C LEU A 323 -16.98 -10.90 -0.20
N VAL A 324 -17.49 -10.77 1.02
CA VAL A 324 -18.90 -11.02 1.36
C VAL A 324 -19.77 -9.76 1.26
N GLY A 325 -19.14 -8.60 1.13
CA GLY A 325 -19.81 -7.32 0.99
C GLY A 325 -18.83 -6.16 0.80
N TYR A 326 -19.39 -5.01 0.43
CA TYR A 326 -18.66 -3.76 0.22
C TYR A 326 -19.12 -2.71 1.23
N PHE A 327 -18.22 -2.23 2.07
CA PHE A 327 -18.56 -1.27 3.11
C PHE A 327 -17.81 0.04 2.89
N GLY A 328 -18.55 1.14 2.76
CA GLY A 328 -18.00 2.48 2.60
C GLY A 328 -18.42 3.41 3.74
N SER A 329 -17.49 4.17 4.32
CA SER A 329 -17.83 5.18 5.34
C SER A 329 -16.72 6.21 5.52
N GLY A 330 -17.11 7.47 5.68
CA GLY A 330 -16.20 8.58 5.96
C GLY A 330 -16.71 9.51 7.06
N SER A 331 -15.87 10.42 7.57
CA SER A 331 -16.28 11.35 8.64
C SER A 331 -17.36 12.33 8.21
N GLY A 332 -17.38 12.68 6.91
CA GLY A 332 -18.34 13.62 6.31
C GLY A 332 -18.16 15.07 6.72
N VAL A 333 -16.96 15.44 7.20
CA VAL A 333 -16.63 16.79 7.65
C VAL A 333 -15.85 17.60 6.61
N ALA A 334 -15.36 16.95 5.56
CA ALA A 334 -14.63 17.63 4.49
C ALA A 334 -15.61 18.28 3.50
N SER A 335 -15.22 19.41 2.90
CA SER A 335 -15.97 20.07 1.83
C SER A 335 -15.88 19.27 0.52
N GLN A 336 -16.47 18.08 0.54
CA GLN A 336 -16.49 17.12 -0.55
C GLN A 336 -17.91 16.96 -1.05
N GLU A 337 -18.08 17.06 -2.37
CA GLU A 337 -19.36 16.85 -3.02
C GLU A 337 -19.65 15.35 -3.13
N GLN A 338 -20.47 14.83 -2.21
CA GLN A 338 -20.67 13.39 -2.06
C GLN A 338 -21.34 12.73 -3.26
N TYR A 339 -22.08 13.49 -4.09
CA TYR A 339 -22.68 12.94 -5.29
C TYR A 339 -21.63 12.47 -6.32
N TRP A 340 -20.42 13.06 -6.34
CA TRP A 340 -19.34 12.55 -7.21
C TRP A 340 -18.88 11.16 -6.78
N SER A 341 -18.75 10.94 -5.47
CA SER A 341 -18.46 9.63 -4.92
C SER A 341 -19.56 8.63 -5.25
N ALA A 342 -20.83 9.03 -5.09
CA ALA A 342 -21.98 8.20 -5.44
C ALA A 342 -21.99 7.81 -6.93
N TYR A 343 -21.71 8.75 -7.85
CA TYR A 343 -21.61 8.43 -9.28
C TYR A 343 -20.48 7.45 -9.58
N GLY A 344 -19.29 7.66 -8.99
CA GLY A 344 -18.15 6.76 -9.14
C GLY A 344 -18.47 5.32 -8.70
N LEU A 345 -19.07 5.18 -7.51
CA LEU A 345 -19.53 3.90 -6.95
C LEU A 345 -20.62 3.27 -7.82
N ALA A 346 -21.66 4.03 -8.18
CA ALA A 346 -22.78 3.56 -8.97
C ALA A 346 -22.32 3.01 -10.33
N LYS A 347 -21.38 3.70 -10.99
CA LYS A 347 -20.78 3.21 -12.23
C LYS A 347 -20.01 1.91 -12.02
N ALA A 348 -19.15 1.83 -11.01
CA ALA A 348 -18.33 0.65 -10.76
C ALA A 348 -19.18 -0.58 -10.42
N PHE A 349 -20.17 -0.42 -9.53
CA PHE A 349 -21.09 -1.47 -9.13
C PHE A 349 -21.94 -1.95 -10.30
N TRP A 350 -22.38 -1.02 -11.14
CA TRP A 350 -23.09 -1.38 -12.36
C TRP A 350 -22.18 -2.16 -13.31
N GLU A 351 -20.99 -1.68 -13.65
CA GLU A 351 -20.12 -2.38 -14.60
C GLU A 351 -19.72 -3.78 -14.13
N LEU A 352 -19.54 -3.95 -12.83
CA LEU A 352 -19.18 -5.25 -12.26
C LEU A 352 -20.41 -6.12 -11.96
N ASP A 353 -21.62 -5.60 -12.18
CA ASP A 353 -22.88 -6.30 -11.91
C ASP A 353 -22.90 -6.89 -10.50
N LEU A 354 -22.67 -6.02 -9.51
CA LEU A 354 -22.45 -6.35 -8.11
C LEU A 354 -23.52 -7.32 -7.57
N ASP A 355 -23.06 -8.45 -7.03
CA ASP A 355 -23.88 -9.54 -6.48
C ASP A 355 -23.62 -9.81 -4.99
N ILE A 356 -22.90 -8.90 -4.32
CA ILE A 356 -22.72 -8.85 -2.87
C ILE A 356 -23.29 -7.52 -2.32
N PRO A 357 -23.82 -7.50 -1.09
CA PRO A 357 -24.42 -6.29 -0.53
C PRO A 357 -23.40 -5.17 -0.34
N ALA A 358 -23.85 -3.92 -0.50
CA ALA A 358 -23.05 -2.74 -0.22
C ALA A 358 -23.76 -1.75 0.70
N VAL A 359 -23.05 -1.25 1.71
CA VAL A 359 -23.52 -0.21 2.62
C VAL A 359 -22.54 0.94 2.58
N ILE A 360 -23.00 2.11 2.15
CA ILE A 360 -22.16 3.29 1.92
C ILE A 360 -22.69 4.47 2.73
N ARG A 361 -21.90 4.98 3.67
CA ARG A 361 -22.16 6.25 4.35
C ARG A 361 -21.37 7.37 3.71
N LEU A 362 -22.09 8.24 3.01
CA LEU A 362 -21.56 9.41 2.30
C LEU A 362 -21.96 10.69 3.05
N GLY A 363 -21.28 10.96 4.17
CA GLY A 363 -21.51 12.21 4.90
C GLY A 363 -20.88 13.41 4.19
N GLY A 364 -21.54 14.56 4.16
CA GLY A 364 -20.92 15.81 3.67
C GLY A 364 -21.84 16.70 2.85
N ASN A 365 -21.27 17.47 1.92
CA ASN A 365 -22.07 18.28 1.00
C ASN A 365 -22.89 17.36 0.10
N THR A 366 -24.12 17.79 -0.21
CA THR A 366 -25.01 17.13 -1.17
C THR A 366 -25.24 15.64 -0.91
N GLU A 367 -25.13 15.20 0.36
CA GLU A 367 -25.30 13.80 0.78
C GLU A 367 -26.69 13.23 0.44
N ASP A 368 -27.74 14.04 0.49
CA ASP A 368 -29.10 13.62 0.12
C ASP A 368 -29.17 13.13 -1.33
N ARG A 369 -28.53 13.87 -2.25
CA ARG A 369 -28.44 13.49 -3.67
C ARG A 369 -27.58 12.25 -3.84
N ALA A 370 -26.49 12.14 -3.09
CA ALA A 370 -25.60 10.99 -3.13
C ALA A 370 -26.32 9.69 -2.72
N VAL A 371 -27.11 9.75 -1.65
CA VAL A 371 -27.94 8.63 -1.18
C VAL A 371 -29.01 8.26 -2.22
N ASP A 372 -29.69 9.25 -2.82
CA ASP A 372 -30.67 9.01 -3.89
C ASP A 372 -30.06 8.28 -5.10
N ILE A 373 -28.87 8.70 -5.57
CA ILE A 373 -28.17 8.05 -6.69
C ILE A 373 -27.92 6.57 -6.38
N LEU A 374 -27.42 6.25 -5.17
CA LEU A 374 -27.15 4.87 -4.76
C LEU A 374 -28.44 4.03 -4.67
N GLN A 375 -29.50 4.59 -4.09
CA GLN A 375 -30.80 3.92 -3.97
C GLN A 375 -31.45 3.64 -5.32
N ARG A 376 -31.38 4.59 -6.27
CA ARG A 376 -31.87 4.38 -7.64
C ARG A 376 -31.04 3.33 -8.37
N MET A 377 -29.71 3.36 -8.24
CA MET A 377 -28.82 2.38 -8.88
C MET A 377 -29.01 0.97 -8.31
N SER A 378 -29.28 0.84 -7.01
CA SER A 378 -29.53 -0.44 -6.33
C SER A 378 -30.59 -1.30 -7.05
N LYS A 379 -31.62 -0.66 -7.63
CA LYS A 379 -32.70 -1.33 -8.39
C LYS A 379 -32.23 -2.00 -9.69
N LEU A 380 -31.03 -1.66 -10.18
CA LEU A 380 -30.43 -2.21 -11.40
C LEU A 380 -29.36 -3.28 -11.11
N LEU A 381 -29.15 -3.64 -9.84
CA LEU A 381 -28.11 -4.55 -9.38
C LEU A 381 -28.73 -5.85 -8.81
N ARG A 382 -27.90 -6.88 -8.65
CA ARG A 382 -28.32 -8.19 -8.12
C ARG A 382 -28.32 -8.25 -6.59
N ALA A 383 -27.61 -7.34 -5.95
CA ALA A 383 -27.53 -7.22 -4.51
C ALA A 383 -27.88 -5.80 -4.05
N PRO A 384 -28.42 -5.66 -2.83
CA PRO A 384 -28.82 -4.36 -2.30
C PRO A 384 -27.60 -3.47 -2.08
N VAL A 385 -27.73 -2.24 -2.56
CA VAL A 385 -26.84 -1.11 -2.24
C VAL A 385 -27.64 -0.08 -1.44
N GLU A 386 -27.19 0.23 -0.23
CA GLU A 386 -27.84 1.18 0.68
C GLU A 386 -26.92 2.38 0.97
N GLY A 387 -27.46 3.59 0.82
CA GLY A 387 -26.78 4.86 1.09
C GLY A 387 -27.23 5.48 2.41
N TYR A 388 -26.27 6.02 3.17
CA TYR A 388 -26.46 6.65 4.48
C TYR A 388 -25.79 8.02 4.56
N ARG A 389 -26.23 8.85 5.50
CA ARG A 389 -25.82 10.25 5.68
C ARG A 389 -24.88 10.41 6.87
N LYS A 390 -24.35 11.62 7.07
CA LYS A 390 -23.46 11.91 8.21
C LYS A 390 -24.09 11.66 9.58
N THR A 391 -25.41 11.77 9.71
CA THR A 391 -26.15 11.55 10.97
C THR A 391 -26.31 10.09 11.34
N ASP A 392 -26.11 9.16 10.39
CA ASP A 392 -26.16 7.74 10.65
C ASP A 392 -24.84 7.29 11.30
N ALA A 393 -24.92 6.69 12.48
CA ALA A 393 -23.72 6.28 13.20
C ALA A 393 -23.02 5.09 12.51
N PRO A 394 -21.67 5.05 12.48
CA PRO A 394 -20.91 3.92 11.92
C PRO A 394 -21.32 2.55 12.47
N ALA A 395 -21.63 2.47 13.78
CA ALA A 395 -22.10 1.23 14.40
C ALA A 395 -23.46 0.76 13.85
N THR A 396 -24.38 1.70 13.62
CA THR A 396 -25.71 1.39 13.07
C THR A 396 -25.61 0.83 11.66
N ILE A 397 -24.83 1.50 10.80
CA ILE A 397 -24.64 1.05 9.42
C ILE A 397 -23.85 -0.27 9.34
N ALA A 398 -22.92 -0.52 10.26
CA ALA A 398 -22.19 -1.79 10.34
C ALA A 398 -23.11 -2.94 10.78
N GLY A 399 -24.04 -2.67 11.71
CA GLY A 399 -25.10 -3.61 12.08
C GLY A 399 -25.99 -3.95 10.88
N ARG A 400 -26.43 -2.93 10.13
CA ARG A 400 -27.21 -3.13 8.91
C ARG A 400 -26.45 -3.91 7.84
N PHE A 401 -25.17 -3.60 7.64
CA PHE A 401 -24.30 -4.37 6.75
C PHE A 401 -24.27 -5.86 7.14
N ALA A 402 -24.18 -6.16 8.44
CA ALA A 402 -24.20 -7.55 8.93
C ALA A 402 -25.50 -8.28 8.60
N GLU A 403 -26.66 -7.61 8.73
CA GLU A 403 -27.96 -8.18 8.35
C GLU A 403 -28.04 -8.52 6.86
N LEU A 404 -27.57 -7.61 6.00
CA LEU A 404 -27.57 -7.81 4.55
C LEU A 404 -26.65 -8.96 4.14
N VAL A 405 -25.45 -9.04 4.72
CA VAL A 405 -24.52 -10.16 4.48
C VAL A 405 -25.12 -11.48 4.97
N GLY A 406 -25.75 -11.51 6.15
CA GLY A 406 -26.44 -12.69 6.65
C GLY A 406 -27.58 -13.15 5.73
N SER A 407 -28.29 -12.21 5.12
CA SER A 407 -29.38 -12.47 4.18
C SER A 407 -28.89 -12.92 2.79
N ALA A 408 -27.65 -12.61 2.43
CA ALA A 408 -27.04 -12.98 1.14
C ALA A 408 -26.61 -14.46 1.04
N GLY A 409 -26.88 -15.27 2.06
CA GLY A 409 -26.78 -16.74 1.99
C GLY A 409 -25.37 -17.28 1.75
N GLY A 410 -24.33 -16.54 2.16
CA GLY A 410 -22.93 -16.95 1.96
C GLY A 410 -22.37 -16.68 0.57
N THR A 411 -23.03 -15.82 -0.23
CA THR A 411 -22.51 -15.36 -1.52
C THR A 411 -21.14 -14.71 -1.33
N LYS A 412 -20.18 -15.09 -2.19
CA LYS A 412 -18.82 -14.56 -2.22
C LYS A 412 -18.52 -13.93 -3.57
N TRP A 413 -17.93 -12.75 -3.51
CA TRP A 413 -17.55 -11.98 -4.69
C TRP A 413 -16.49 -12.70 -5.51
N LYS A 414 -16.75 -12.79 -6.82
CA LYS A 414 -15.79 -13.23 -7.82
C LYS A 414 -15.38 -12.05 -8.69
N PRO A 415 -14.11 -11.64 -8.72
CA PRO A 415 -13.61 -10.61 -9.61
C PRO A 415 -13.93 -10.97 -11.05
N ARG A 416 -14.35 -9.99 -11.85
CA ARG A 416 -14.77 -10.21 -13.23
C ARG A 416 -14.51 -8.97 -14.09
N ALA A 417 -14.43 -9.19 -15.39
CA ALA A 417 -14.32 -8.10 -16.36
C ALA A 417 -15.59 -7.23 -16.33
N PRO A 418 -15.47 -5.91 -16.57
CA PRO A 418 -16.62 -5.03 -16.62
C PRO A 418 -17.55 -5.40 -17.78
N ARG A 419 -18.87 -5.34 -17.55
CA ARG A 419 -19.83 -5.43 -18.65
C ARG A 419 -19.70 -4.20 -19.54
N MET A 420 -19.76 -4.45 -20.84
CA MET A 420 -19.85 -3.40 -21.86
C MET A 420 -21.22 -3.46 -22.52
N PRO A 421 -21.89 -2.31 -22.74
CA PRO A 421 -23.12 -2.27 -23.53
C PRO A 421 -22.92 -2.86 -24.92
N LYS A 422 -23.92 -3.60 -25.42
CA LYS A 422 -23.84 -4.28 -26.73
C LYS A 422 -23.55 -3.31 -27.87
N PHE A 423 -24.07 -2.07 -27.79
CA PHE A 423 -23.93 -1.08 -28.85
C PHE A 423 -22.47 -0.66 -29.09
N VAL A 424 -21.57 -0.81 -28.12
CA VAL A 424 -20.15 -0.47 -28.28
C VAL A 424 -19.48 -1.26 -29.42
N LYS A 425 -20.02 -2.43 -29.77
CA LYS A 425 -19.54 -3.27 -30.88
C LYS A 425 -20.25 -2.99 -32.21
N ASN A 426 -21.25 -2.12 -32.22
CA ASN A 426 -22.01 -1.78 -33.43
C ASN A 426 -21.21 -0.84 -34.32
N LYS A 427 -21.42 -0.92 -35.64
CA LYS A 427 -20.84 0.03 -36.60
C LYS A 427 -21.35 1.48 -36.40
N SER A 428 -22.48 1.65 -35.72
CA SER A 428 -23.06 2.96 -35.39
C SER A 428 -22.42 3.61 -34.17
N ALA A 429 -21.57 2.91 -33.42
CA ALA A 429 -20.91 3.51 -32.26
C ALA A 429 -19.80 4.47 -32.70
N THR A 430 -19.91 5.71 -32.25
CA THR A 430 -18.85 6.72 -32.35
C THR A 430 -18.11 6.80 -31.02
N MET A 431 -16.82 7.09 -31.09
CA MET A 431 -15.93 7.19 -29.93
C MET A 431 -15.36 8.61 -29.80
N LEU A 432 -15.41 9.17 -28.60
CA LEU A 432 -14.73 10.41 -28.23
C LEU A 432 -13.69 10.12 -27.14
N PRO A 433 -12.41 10.48 -27.32
CA PRO A 433 -11.36 10.17 -26.34
C PRO A 433 -11.53 10.99 -25.06
N VAL A 434 -11.22 10.38 -23.91
CA VAL A 434 -11.07 11.09 -22.63
C VAL A 434 -9.80 10.65 -21.90
N LYS A 435 -9.40 11.38 -20.85
CA LYS A 435 -8.20 11.03 -20.08
C LYS A 435 -8.39 9.65 -19.41
N GLY A 436 -7.57 8.70 -19.85
CA GLY A 436 -7.61 7.32 -19.36
C GLY A 436 -8.89 6.59 -19.74
N GLY A 437 -9.43 6.85 -20.94
CA GLY A 437 -10.62 6.15 -21.43
C GLY A 437 -11.22 6.74 -22.71
N ARG A 438 -12.51 6.47 -22.91
CA ARG A 438 -13.27 6.89 -24.10
C ARG A 438 -14.77 6.91 -23.84
N VAL A 439 -15.49 7.83 -24.45
CA VAL A 439 -16.96 7.85 -24.48
C VAL A 439 -17.44 7.20 -25.77
N TRP A 440 -18.40 6.29 -25.65
CA TRP A 440 -19.10 5.64 -26.75
C TRP A 440 -20.52 6.17 -26.86
N ILE A 441 -20.93 6.51 -28.08
CA ILE A 441 -22.26 7.04 -28.38
C ILE A 441 -22.84 6.28 -29.57
N ASP A 442 -24.04 5.72 -29.44
CA ASP A 442 -24.75 5.06 -30.52
C ASP A 442 -25.41 6.09 -31.45
N THR A 443 -24.77 6.40 -32.57
CA THR A 443 -25.27 7.39 -33.52
C THR A 443 -26.58 6.99 -34.18
N ALA A 444 -26.88 5.69 -34.28
CA ALA A 444 -28.16 5.21 -34.82
C ALA A 444 -29.34 5.58 -33.91
N ARG A 445 -29.09 5.77 -32.61
CA ARG A 445 -30.09 6.16 -31.61
C ARG A 445 -29.95 7.62 -31.19
N TRP A 446 -29.08 8.41 -31.83
CA TRP A 446 -28.75 9.76 -31.39
C TRP A 446 -29.98 10.65 -31.23
N SER A 447 -30.91 10.64 -32.20
CA SER A 447 -32.15 11.42 -32.13
C SER A 447 -33.02 11.08 -30.91
N GLN A 448 -32.94 9.85 -30.39
CA GLN A 448 -33.70 9.38 -29.24
C GLN A 448 -32.98 9.72 -27.92
N ILE A 449 -31.66 9.55 -27.87
CA ILE A 449 -30.88 9.70 -26.63
C ILE A 449 -30.38 11.13 -26.41
N ARG A 450 -30.33 11.95 -27.47
CA ARG A 450 -29.77 13.31 -27.45
C ARG A 450 -30.30 14.17 -26.31
N PRO A 451 -31.63 14.28 -26.05
CA PRO A 451 -32.11 15.17 -24.98
C PRO A 451 -31.54 14.79 -23.60
N ALA A 452 -31.43 13.49 -23.32
CA ALA A 452 -30.85 12.99 -22.08
C ALA A 452 -29.34 13.23 -22.03
N VAL A 453 -28.62 12.94 -23.11
CA VAL A 453 -27.16 13.12 -23.17
C VAL A 453 -26.75 14.59 -23.08
N GLU A 454 -27.42 15.50 -23.80
CA GLU A 454 -27.16 16.95 -23.73
C GLU A 454 -27.42 17.48 -22.31
N THR A 455 -28.50 17.05 -21.67
CA THR A 455 -28.86 17.45 -20.30
C THR A 455 -27.88 16.92 -19.27
N HIS A 456 -27.61 15.61 -19.27
CA HIS A 456 -26.83 14.98 -18.21
C HIS A 456 -25.31 15.15 -18.37
N SER A 457 -24.83 15.44 -19.58
CA SER A 457 -23.44 15.85 -19.81
C SER A 457 -23.19 17.33 -19.53
N SER A 458 -24.20 18.08 -19.06
CA SER A 458 -24.12 19.53 -18.84
C SER A 458 -23.65 20.28 -20.10
N GLY A 459 -24.13 19.86 -21.27
CA GLY A 459 -23.76 20.45 -22.56
C GLY A 459 -22.34 20.12 -23.05
N LEU A 460 -21.63 19.15 -22.44
CA LEU A 460 -20.32 18.72 -22.93
C LEU A 460 -20.41 17.97 -24.26
N ILE A 461 -21.53 17.31 -24.50
CA ILE A 461 -21.83 16.64 -25.77
C ILE A 461 -23.05 17.32 -26.36
N VAL A 462 -22.91 17.76 -27.60
CA VAL A 462 -23.89 18.56 -28.33
C VAL A 462 -24.14 17.98 -29.72
N ASP A 463 -25.27 18.31 -30.30
CA ASP A 463 -25.52 18.06 -31.71
C ASP A 463 -24.75 19.03 -32.62
N ARG A 464 -23.97 18.49 -33.55
CA ARG A 464 -23.40 19.24 -34.68
C ARG A 464 -23.77 18.53 -35.97
N ALA A 465 -24.66 19.16 -36.73
CA ALA A 465 -25.16 18.63 -38.01
C ALA A 465 -25.79 17.22 -37.90
N GLY A 466 -26.56 16.97 -36.84
CA GLY A 466 -27.27 15.70 -36.64
C GLY A 466 -26.41 14.57 -36.07
N ALA A 467 -25.19 14.88 -35.60
CA ALA A 467 -24.28 13.92 -34.99
C ALA A 467 -23.77 14.42 -33.64
N PRO A 468 -23.48 13.53 -32.68
CA PRO A 468 -22.89 13.91 -31.39
C PRO A 468 -21.45 14.40 -31.57
N ALA A 469 -21.13 15.51 -30.93
CA ALA A 469 -19.79 16.10 -30.92
C ALA A 469 -19.44 16.68 -29.54
N ALA A 470 -18.15 16.74 -29.22
CA ALA A 470 -17.67 17.45 -28.04
C ALA A 470 -17.89 18.96 -28.20
N ALA A 471 -18.42 19.61 -27.16
CA ALA A 471 -18.61 21.06 -27.12
C ALA A 471 -17.29 21.82 -26.94
N LEU A 472 -16.31 21.19 -26.29
CA LEU A 472 -15.01 21.76 -25.93
C LEU A 472 -13.89 21.23 -26.85
N PRO A 473 -12.73 21.91 -26.90
CA PRO A 473 -11.52 21.36 -27.51
C PRO A 473 -11.14 20.01 -26.88
N ASN A 474 -10.51 19.14 -27.66
CA ASN A 474 -10.24 17.74 -27.28
C ASN A 474 -9.51 17.60 -25.92
N GLU A 475 -8.53 18.45 -25.62
CA GLU A 475 -7.77 18.38 -24.37
C GLU A 475 -8.61 18.77 -23.15
N GLU A 476 -9.44 19.82 -23.26
CA GLU A 476 -10.32 20.25 -22.17
C GLU A 476 -11.44 19.23 -21.95
N PHE A 477 -12.06 18.76 -23.04
CA PHE A 477 -13.08 17.71 -23.00
C PHE A 477 -12.55 16.44 -22.33
N ALA A 478 -11.32 16.04 -22.63
CA ALA A 478 -10.72 14.83 -22.09
C ALA A 478 -10.59 14.86 -20.55
N ASN A 479 -10.57 16.04 -19.93
CA ASN A 479 -10.48 16.20 -18.48
C ASN A 479 -11.86 16.25 -17.77
N LYS A 480 -12.97 16.21 -18.51
CA LYS A 480 -14.35 16.24 -17.98
C LYS A 480 -14.92 14.86 -17.66
N ASP A 481 -14.05 13.99 -17.14
CA ASP A 481 -14.36 12.59 -16.87
C ASP A 481 -15.48 12.42 -15.84
N SER A 482 -15.60 13.33 -14.86
CA SER A 482 -16.58 13.23 -13.78
C SER A 482 -18.00 13.55 -14.26
N GLU A 483 -18.16 14.61 -15.05
CA GLU A 483 -19.42 14.98 -15.67
C GLU A 483 -19.88 13.93 -16.68
N LEU A 484 -18.97 13.40 -17.51
CA LEU A 484 -19.28 12.32 -18.45
C LEU A 484 -19.64 11.01 -17.73
N LEU A 485 -19.03 10.77 -16.57
CA LEU A 485 -19.36 9.63 -15.71
C LEU A 485 -20.77 9.78 -15.11
N ALA A 486 -21.11 10.96 -14.61
CA ALA A 486 -22.46 11.27 -14.14
C ALA A 486 -23.49 11.13 -15.28
N CYS A 487 -23.17 11.59 -16.49
CA CYS A 487 -24.01 11.40 -17.67
C CYS A 487 -24.29 9.93 -17.97
N ASP A 488 -23.25 9.09 -17.92
CA ASP A 488 -23.37 7.64 -18.12
C ASP A 488 -24.29 6.99 -17.07
N VAL A 489 -24.15 7.38 -15.80
CA VAL A 489 -25.01 6.88 -14.73
C VAL A 489 -26.45 7.36 -14.89
N GLU A 490 -26.69 8.65 -15.13
CA GLU A 490 -28.05 9.20 -15.22
C GLU A 490 -28.80 8.71 -16.47
N CYS A 491 -28.14 8.62 -17.64
CA CYS A 491 -28.75 8.01 -18.83
C CYS A 491 -29.24 6.59 -18.49
N ARG A 492 -28.44 5.85 -17.74
CA ARG A 492 -28.79 4.49 -17.34
C ARG A 492 -29.94 4.41 -16.37
N LEU A 493 -29.96 5.27 -15.35
CA LEU A 493 -31.07 5.37 -14.41
C LEU A 493 -32.37 5.79 -15.11
N ALA A 494 -32.28 6.52 -16.22
CA ALA A 494 -33.39 6.88 -17.09
C ALA A 494 -33.78 5.79 -18.13
N GLY A 495 -33.09 4.65 -18.17
CA GLY A 495 -33.33 3.61 -19.19
C GLY A 495 -32.88 3.99 -20.60
N VAL A 496 -32.05 5.02 -20.73
CA VAL A 496 -31.48 5.50 -21.99
C VAL A 496 -30.23 4.68 -22.32
N GLU A 497 -30.37 3.80 -23.30
CA GLU A 497 -29.26 3.02 -23.86
C GLU A 497 -28.67 3.70 -25.10
N GLY A 498 -27.34 3.79 -25.18
CA GLY A 498 -26.63 4.41 -26.30
C GLY A 498 -25.55 5.40 -25.89
N PHE A 499 -25.32 5.58 -24.60
CA PHE A 499 -24.19 6.32 -24.04
C PHE A 499 -23.41 5.41 -23.09
N TYR A 500 -22.07 5.42 -23.18
CA TYR A 500 -21.22 4.66 -22.27
C TYR A 500 -19.86 5.32 -22.13
N LEU A 501 -19.46 5.64 -20.90
CA LEU A 501 -18.09 6.04 -20.61
C LEU A 501 -17.28 4.77 -20.31
N GLU A 502 -16.19 4.53 -21.00
CA GLU A 502 -15.22 3.48 -20.68
C GLU A 502 -13.99 4.13 -20.05
N LEU A 503 -13.56 3.65 -18.88
CA LEU A 503 -12.37 4.16 -18.18
C LEU A 503 -11.40 3.01 -17.93
N ASP A 504 -10.16 3.20 -18.39
CA ASP A 504 -9.10 2.21 -18.28
C ASP A 504 -8.48 2.24 -16.87
N ILE A 505 -8.04 1.06 -16.41
CA ILE A 505 -7.22 0.86 -15.22
C ILE A 505 -6.08 -0.09 -15.60
N LEU A 506 -4.96 0.50 -16.03
CA LEU A 506 -3.79 -0.25 -16.50
C LEU A 506 -3.31 -1.25 -15.44
N GLY A 507 -3.09 -2.50 -15.83
CA GLY A 507 -2.63 -3.56 -14.92
C GLY A 507 -3.75 -4.34 -14.22
N LEU A 508 -4.97 -3.80 -14.10
CA LEU A 508 -6.03 -4.42 -13.32
C LEU A 508 -6.59 -5.69 -13.98
N GLU A 509 -6.74 -5.69 -15.31
CA GLU A 509 -7.29 -6.83 -16.04
C GLU A 509 -6.38 -8.06 -15.96
N GLN A 510 -5.06 -7.90 -15.93
CA GLN A 510 -4.13 -9.01 -15.75
C GLN A 510 -4.30 -9.69 -14.38
N LEU A 511 -4.68 -8.93 -13.34
CA LEU A 511 -4.89 -9.46 -12.00
C LEU A 511 -6.22 -10.21 -11.85
N ILE A 512 -7.25 -9.74 -12.54
CA ILE A 512 -8.58 -10.39 -12.55
C ILE A 512 -8.58 -11.61 -13.49
N GLY A 513 -7.77 -11.58 -14.55
CA GLY A 513 -7.72 -12.56 -15.63
C GLY A 513 -6.81 -13.78 -15.39
N GLY A 514 -6.11 -13.88 -14.26
CA GLY A 514 -5.28 -15.04 -13.87
C GLY A 514 -6.05 -16.36 -13.63
N ALA A 515 -7.35 -16.38 -13.90
CA ALA A 515 -8.22 -17.55 -13.87
C ALA A 515 -8.87 -17.80 -15.24
N ARG A 516 -8.06 -17.86 -16.31
CA ARG A 516 -8.46 -18.44 -17.60
C ARG A 516 -7.71 -19.72 -17.88
#